data_AF-A0A359E3H3-F1
#
_entry.id   AF-A0A359E3H3-F1
#
_cell.length_a   1.000
_cell.length_b   1.000
_cell.length_c   1.000
_cell.angle_alpha   90.00
_cell.angle_beta   90.00
_cell.angle_gamma   90.00
#
_symmetry.space_group_name_H-M   'P 1'
#
loop_
_entity.id
_entity.type
_entity.pdbx_description
1 polymer ?
#
loop_
_entity_poly.entity_id
_entity_poly.type
_entity_poly.pdbx_seq_one_letter_code
_entity_poly.pdbx_strand_id
1 'polypeptide(L)'
;MKFPNPFFRWRPHPWHGLEVGDDAPQVVNAFIELTPFDTIKYEVDKKTGYMRVDRPQRSSSLPPSLYGFIPRTYCGNHVGELSNGDVKGDEDPLDICVLSERPIDRNEVILSARVIGGLHMVDHDEADDKIISVLDNDTYYSDIQSVNDLPPVL
;
A
#
# COMPACT_ATOMS: atom_id res chain seq x y z
N MET A 1 18.74 25.53 8.92
CA MET A 1 17.67 24.52 9.09
C MET A 1 18.14 23.55 10.16
N LYS A 2 17.35 23.32 11.22
CA LYS A 2 17.59 22.19 12.12
C LYS A 2 17.26 20.92 11.32
N PHE A 3 18.15 19.93 11.35
CA PHE A 3 17.82 18.61 10.82
C PHE A 3 16.54 18.12 11.50
N PRO A 4 15.53 17.65 10.76
CA PRO A 4 14.30 17.16 11.37
C PRO A 4 14.64 15.94 12.22
N ASN A 5 14.13 15.92 13.45
CA ASN A 5 14.12 14.72 14.29
C ASN A 5 12.86 13.94 13.87
N PRO A 6 12.95 12.63 13.57
CA PRO A 6 14.01 11.71 13.99
C PRO A 6 15.15 11.53 12.97
N PHE A 7 16.41 11.62 13.44
CA PHE A 7 17.56 11.03 12.74
C PHE A 7 17.73 9.57 13.19
N PHE A 8 17.50 8.62 12.29
CA PHE A 8 17.77 7.21 12.56
C PHE A 8 19.23 6.88 12.28
N ARG A 9 19.92 6.24 13.24
CA ARG A 9 21.31 5.76 13.06
C ARG A 9 21.43 4.72 11.94
N TRP A 10 20.35 3.98 11.67
CA TRP A 10 20.25 2.93 10.66
C TRP A 10 19.04 3.21 9.78
N ARG A 11 19.03 2.68 8.54
CA ARG A 11 17.84 2.75 7.68
C ARG A 11 16.68 2.08 8.44
N PRO A 12 15.56 2.78 8.67
CA PRO A 12 14.40 2.17 9.30
C PRO A 12 13.86 1.05 8.41
N HIS A 13 13.45 -0.06 9.03
CA HIS A 13 12.76 -1.15 8.32
C HIS A 13 11.46 -0.61 7.71
N PRO A 14 11.14 -0.88 6.43
CA PRO A 14 9.95 -0.35 5.78
C PRO A 14 8.65 -0.63 6.56
N TRP A 15 8.47 -1.87 7.02
CA TRP A 15 7.29 -2.24 7.80
C TRP A 15 7.26 -1.66 9.23
N HIS A 16 8.31 -1.84 10.03
CA HIS A 16 8.26 -1.51 11.47
C HIS A 16 8.82 -0.12 11.82
N GLY A 17 9.78 0.37 11.04
CA GLY A 17 10.53 1.59 11.33
C GLY A 17 9.85 2.85 10.82
N LEU A 18 9.15 2.76 9.68
CA LEU A 18 8.36 3.87 9.14
C LEU A 18 7.07 4.07 9.93
N GLU A 19 6.57 5.30 9.94
CA GLU A 19 5.33 5.65 10.64
C GLU A 19 4.12 5.42 9.74
N VAL A 20 2.98 5.08 10.35
CA VAL A 20 1.71 4.89 9.65
C VAL A 20 1.19 6.18 8.98
N GLY A 21 1.59 7.35 9.47
CA GLY A 21 1.07 8.65 9.07
C GLY A 21 0.38 9.36 10.24
N ASP A 22 0.52 10.69 10.34
CA ASP A 22 0.01 11.47 11.49
C ASP A 22 -1.52 11.59 11.50
N ASP A 23 -2.17 11.43 10.34
CA ASP A 23 -3.62 11.59 10.14
C ASP A 23 -4.28 10.26 9.73
N ALA A 24 -3.72 9.14 10.18
CA ALA A 24 -4.31 7.83 9.96
C ALA A 24 -5.66 7.70 10.73
N PRO A 25 -6.69 7.05 10.15
CA PRO A 25 -6.71 6.32 8.87
C PRO A 25 -6.98 7.15 7.59
N GLN A 26 -7.21 8.45 7.68
CA GLN A 26 -7.65 9.30 6.57
C GLN A 26 -6.54 9.53 5.56
N VAL A 27 -5.34 9.84 6.06
CA VAL A 27 -4.11 9.93 5.28
C VAL A 27 -3.06 9.05 5.94
N VAL A 28 -2.56 8.08 5.19
CA VAL A 28 -1.54 7.12 5.64
C VAL A 28 -0.28 7.26 4.81
N ASN A 29 0.86 6.86 5.36
CA ASN A 29 2.04 6.61 4.55
C ASN A 29 1.89 5.25 3.87
N ALA A 30 2.20 5.19 2.58
CA ALA A 30 2.32 3.94 1.82
C ALA A 30 3.78 3.72 1.44
N PHE A 31 4.29 2.51 1.63
CA PHE A 31 5.58 2.08 1.08
C PHE A 31 5.35 1.31 -0.20
N ILE A 32 5.86 1.81 -1.33
CA ILE A 32 5.56 1.27 -2.66
C ILE A 32 6.54 0.17 -3.05
N GLU A 33 5.99 -1.01 -3.33
CA GLU A 33 6.72 -2.20 -3.76
C GLU A 33 6.65 -2.39 -5.28
N LEU A 34 5.52 -2.04 -5.86
CA LEU A 34 5.20 -2.23 -7.28
C LEU A 34 4.66 -0.96 -7.91
N THR A 35 5.07 -0.73 -9.14
CA THR A 35 4.56 0.32 -10.01
C THR A 35 3.78 -0.28 -11.18
N PRO A 36 2.95 0.52 -11.88
CA PRO A 36 2.29 0.08 -13.12
C PRO A 36 3.24 -0.32 -14.26
N PHE A 37 4.54 -0.05 -14.11
CA PHE A 37 5.55 -0.34 -15.12
C PHE A 37 6.33 -1.64 -14.82
N ASP A 38 6.09 -2.26 -13.66
CA ASP A 38 6.83 -3.44 -13.23
C ASP A 38 6.31 -4.73 -13.86
N THR A 39 7.25 -5.51 -14.42
CA THR A 39 7.00 -6.86 -14.96
C THR A 39 7.43 -7.96 -13.99
N ILE A 40 7.95 -7.57 -12.82
CA ILE A 40 8.41 -8.45 -11.75
C ILE A 40 7.58 -8.12 -10.50
N LYS A 41 7.06 -9.16 -9.82
CA LYS A 41 6.52 -9.02 -8.48
C LYS A 41 7.68 -8.89 -7.50
N TYR A 42 7.82 -7.71 -6.93
CA TYR A 42 8.71 -7.46 -5.81
C TYR A 42 7.91 -7.45 -4.50
N GLU A 43 8.60 -7.76 -3.41
CA GLU A 43 8.07 -7.73 -2.05
C GLU A 43 9.21 -7.36 -1.10
N VAL A 44 8.91 -6.66 -0.01
CA VAL A 44 9.85 -6.45 1.07
C VAL A 44 10.12 -7.78 1.78
N ASP A 45 11.38 -8.18 1.84
CA ASP A 45 11.82 -9.31 2.67
C ASP A 45 11.61 -8.96 4.15
N LYS A 46 10.57 -9.55 4.77
CA LYS A 46 10.11 -9.24 6.14
C LYS A 46 11.20 -9.34 7.21
N LYS A 47 12.27 -10.11 6.96
CA LYS A 47 13.40 -10.27 7.89
C LYS A 47 14.39 -9.11 7.79
N THR A 48 14.68 -8.64 6.58
CA THR A 48 15.78 -7.71 6.31
C THR A 48 15.33 -6.30 5.95
N GLY A 49 14.07 -6.15 5.50
CA GLY A 49 13.50 -4.89 5.05
C GLY A 49 13.98 -4.44 3.67
N TYR A 50 14.69 -5.28 2.92
CA TYR A 50 15.09 -5.00 1.55
C TYR A 50 14.05 -5.50 0.56
N MET A 51 13.93 -4.82 -0.57
CA MET A 51 13.15 -5.34 -1.68
C MET A 51 13.78 -6.61 -2.23
N ARG A 52 12.92 -7.59 -2.49
CA ARG A 52 13.28 -8.89 -2.99
C ARG A 52 12.36 -9.24 -4.15
N VAL A 53 12.93 -9.94 -5.14
CA VAL A 53 12.13 -10.54 -6.21
C VAL A 53 11.36 -11.72 -5.62
N ASP A 54 10.04 -11.64 -5.61
CA ASP A 54 9.17 -12.79 -5.37
C ASP A 54 9.15 -13.66 -6.64
N ARG A 55 8.67 -13.08 -7.75
CA ARG A 55 8.57 -13.79 -9.04
C ARG A 55 8.41 -12.86 -10.24
N PRO A 56 8.79 -13.29 -11.45
CA PRO A 56 8.33 -12.63 -12.68
C PRO A 56 6.81 -12.70 -12.83
N GLN A 57 6.20 -11.71 -13.47
CA GLN A 57 4.80 -11.82 -13.88
C GLN A 57 4.66 -12.88 -14.97
N ARG A 58 3.65 -13.74 -14.81
CA ARG A 58 3.42 -14.89 -15.71
C ARG A 58 2.58 -14.53 -16.92
N SER A 59 1.76 -13.49 -16.82
CA SER A 59 0.91 -12.98 -17.89
C SER A 59 1.45 -11.65 -18.42
N SER A 60 0.78 -11.09 -19.42
CA SER A 60 1.00 -9.71 -19.88
C SER A 60 0.31 -8.65 -19.00
N SER A 61 -0.12 -9.04 -17.79
CA SER A 61 -0.78 -8.14 -16.85
C SER A 61 0.26 -7.31 -16.11
N LEU A 62 0.03 -6.00 -16.05
CA LEU A 62 0.78 -5.06 -15.22
C LEU A 62 -0.10 -4.63 -14.05
N PRO A 63 0.48 -4.24 -12.90
CA PRO A 63 -0.28 -3.61 -11.82
C PRO A 63 -1.02 -2.37 -12.35
N PRO A 64 -2.31 -2.17 -12.01
CA PRO A 64 -3.06 -1.02 -12.52
C PRO A 64 -2.75 0.28 -11.75
N SER A 65 -2.08 0.20 -10.61
CA SER A 65 -1.77 1.33 -9.73
C SER A 65 -0.45 1.09 -9.00
N LEU A 66 0.02 2.10 -8.25
CA LEU A 66 1.11 1.90 -7.31
C LEU A 66 0.61 0.98 -6.20
N TYR A 67 1.36 -0.05 -5.88
CA TYR A 67 0.98 -1.05 -4.91
C TYR A 67 2.08 -1.26 -3.88
N GLY A 68 1.68 -1.50 -2.65
CA GLY A 68 2.54 -1.87 -1.55
C GLY A 68 1.70 -1.94 -0.28
N PHE A 69 2.24 -1.48 0.84
CA PHE A 69 1.58 -1.62 2.14
C PHE A 69 1.66 -0.38 3.02
N ILE A 70 0.81 -0.37 4.05
CA ILE A 70 0.80 0.66 5.10
C ILE A 70 1.74 0.22 6.24
N PRO A 71 2.80 0.99 6.58
CA PRO A 71 3.70 0.65 7.68
C PRO A 71 2.97 0.48 9.03
N ARG A 72 3.52 -0.39 9.88
CA ARG A 72 3.01 -0.72 11.23
C ARG A 72 1.55 -1.20 11.27
N THR A 73 1.06 -1.78 10.19
CA THR A 73 -0.20 -2.54 10.15
C THR A 73 0.09 -4.05 10.16
N TYR A 74 -0.91 -4.85 10.53
CA TYR A 74 -0.82 -6.31 10.51
C TYR A 74 -2.23 -6.90 10.37
N CYS A 75 -2.43 -7.67 9.30
CA CYS A 75 -3.66 -8.38 8.99
C CYS A 75 -3.77 -9.67 9.83
N GLY A 76 -4.08 -9.49 11.12
CA GLY A 76 -4.33 -10.59 12.05
C GLY A 76 -5.79 -11.01 12.13
N ASN A 77 -6.15 -11.72 13.20
CA ASN A 77 -7.51 -12.23 13.43
C ASN A 77 -8.60 -11.16 13.31
N HIS A 78 -8.33 -9.93 13.76
CA HIS A 78 -9.32 -8.85 13.72
C HIS A 78 -9.72 -8.48 12.29
N VAL A 79 -8.79 -8.55 11.32
CA VAL A 79 -9.11 -8.32 9.90
C VAL A 79 -9.97 -9.45 9.36
N GLY A 80 -9.66 -10.70 9.74
CA GLY A 80 -10.51 -11.86 9.44
C GLY A 80 -11.94 -11.70 9.97
N GLU A 81 -12.10 -11.24 11.22
CA GLU A 81 -13.41 -10.99 11.85
C GLU A 81 -14.22 -9.88 11.15
N LEU A 82 -13.55 -8.92 10.51
CA LEU A 82 -14.18 -7.85 9.73
C LEU A 82 -14.63 -8.32 8.35
N SER A 83 -14.02 -9.40 7.84
CA SER A 83 -14.44 -10.05 6.61
C SER A 83 -15.74 -10.81 6.85
N ASN A 84 -16.68 -10.74 5.92
CA ASN A 84 -17.94 -11.48 5.99
C ASN A 84 -17.71 -12.97 5.69
N GLY A 85 -17.07 -13.71 6.61
CA GLY A 85 -16.75 -15.13 6.48
C GLY A 85 -15.94 -15.66 7.66
N ASP A 86 -15.82 -16.98 7.78
CA ASP A 86 -14.89 -17.64 8.73
C ASP A 86 -13.49 -17.69 8.10
N VAL A 87 -12.89 -16.52 7.93
CA VAL A 87 -11.57 -16.36 7.31
C VAL A 87 -10.60 -15.75 8.31
N LYS A 88 -9.32 -16.12 8.19
CA LYS A 88 -8.23 -15.53 8.98
C LYS A 88 -7.62 -14.35 8.23
N GLY A 89 -6.90 -13.46 8.91
CA GLY A 89 -6.03 -12.53 8.19
C GLY A 89 -4.87 -13.26 7.53
N ASP A 90 -4.30 -12.68 6.47
CA ASP A 90 -3.17 -13.23 5.69
C ASP A 90 -1.81 -13.13 6.42
N GLU A 91 -1.77 -12.55 7.62
CA GLU A 91 -0.57 -12.33 8.43
C GLU A 91 0.45 -11.35 7.82
N ASP A 92 0.00 -10.50 6.90
CA ASP A 92 0.84 -9.52 6.20
C ASP A 92 0.52 -8.07 6.61
N PRO A 93 1.38 -7.10 6.25
CA PRO A 93 1.00 -5.69 6.32
C PRO A 93 -0.25 -5.43 5.48
N LEU A 94 -1.11 -4.50 5.90
CA LEU A 94 -2.30 -4.14 5.15
C LEU A 94 -1.93 -3.50 3.80
N ASP A 95 -2.41 -4.12 2.74
CA ASP A 95 -2.20 -3.74 1.35
C ASP A 95 -2.86 -2.41 0.99
N ILE A 96 -2.19 -1.64 0.12
CA ILE A 96 -2.72 -0.38 -0.40
C ILE A 96 -2.38 -0.18 -1.88
N CYS A 97 -3.40 0.21 -2.63
CA CYS A 97 -3.34 0.68 -4.01
C CYS A 97 -3.45 2.20 -4.00
N VAL A 98 -2.50 2.88 -4.65
CA VAL A 98 -2.41 4.34 -4.69
C VAL A 98 -2.51 4.81 -6.14
N LEU A 99 -3.53 5.61 -6.42
CA LEU A 99 -3.75 6.25 -7.71
C LEU A 99 -3.01 7.59 -7.77
N SER A 100 -2.37 7.87 -8.91
CA SER A 100 -1.64 9.11 -9.20
C SER A 100 -1.77 9.39 -10.70
N GLU A 101 -2.02 10.65 -11.07
CA GLU A 101 -2.09 11.08 -12.47
C GLU A 101 -0.68 11.06 -13.07
N ARG A 102 0.32 11.40 -12.26
CA ARG A 102 1.71 11.41 -12.68
C ARG A 102 2.31 10.02 -12.60
N PRO A 103 3.09 9.61 -13.62
CA PRO A 103 3.78 8.33 -13.59
C PRO A 103 4.85 8.34 -12.49
N ILE A 104 4.80 7.33 -11.63
CA ILE A 104 5.86 7.01 -10.67
C ILE A 104 6.39 5.64 -11.09
N ASP A 105 7.64 5.61 -11.54
CA ASP A 105 8.33 4.45 -12.11
C ASP A 105 9.40 3.87 -11.18
N ARG A 106 9.40 4.30 -9.91
CA ARG A 106 10.33 3.83 -8.88
C ARG A 106 9.59 3.13 -7.75
N ASN A 107 10.10 1.96 -7.38
CA ASN A 107 9.79 1.27 -6.13
C ASN A 107 10.70 1.78 -4.98
N GLU A 108 10.47 1.27 -3.77
CA GLU A 108 11.14 1.73 -2.54
C GLU A 108 10.92 3.21 -2.21
N VAL A 109 9.75 3.74 -2.55
CA VAL A 109 9.36 5.11 -2.24
C VAL A 109 8.26 5.14 -1.19
N ILE A 110 8.25 6.20 -0.38
CA ILE A 110 7.20 6.49 0.58
C ILE A 110 6.39 7.64 0.02
N LEU A 111 5.08 7.53 0.09
CA LEU A 111 4.16 8.60 -0.26
C LEU A 111 3.06 8.74 0.79
N SER A 112 2.43 9.92 0.81
CA SER A 112 1.22 10.15 1.60
C SER A 112 0.00 9.81 0.74
N ALA A 113 -0.79 8.86 1.19
CA ALA A 113 -1.94 8.30 0.50
C ALA A 113 -3.20 8.64 1.26
N ARG A 114 -4.13 9.36 0.61
CA ARG A 114 -5.44 9.66 1.17
C ARG A 114 -6.40 8.53 0.83
N VAL A 115 -6.95 7.89 1.85
CA VAL A 115 -7.83 6.73 1.71
C VAL A 115 -9.19 7.16 1.18
N ILE A 116 -9.67 6.47 0.15
CA ILE A 116 -10.99 6.72 -0.48
C ILE A 116 -11.90 5.49 -0.44
N GLY A 117 -11.41 4.34 0.02
CA GLY A 117 -12.20 3.14 0.22
C GLY A 117 -11.32 1.89 0.32
N GLY A 118 -11.91 0.74 0.03
CA GLY A 118 -11.21 -0.53 0.04
C GLY A 118 -11.90 -1.54 -0.87
N LEU A 119 -11.12 -2.49 -1.38
CA LEU A 119 -11.59 -3.68 -2.05
C LEU A 119 -11.59 -4.81 -1.03
N HIS A 120 -12.79 -5.28 -0.65
CA HIS A 120 -12.92 -6.47 0.19
C HIS A 120 -12.56 -7.70 -0.63
N MET A 121 -11.57 -8.47 -0.18
CA MET A 121 -11.06 -9.63 -0.91
C MET A 121 -10.75 -10.80 0.03
N VAL A 122 -11.13 -11.99 -0.42
CA VAL A 122 -10.78 -13.25 0.23
C VAL A 122 -9.98 -14.08 -0.75
N ASP A 123 -8.73 -14.39 -0.42
CA ASP A 123 -7.86 -15.28 -1.18
C ASP A 123 -7.55 -16.53 -0.35
N HIS A 124 -7.89 -17.72 -0.85
CA HIS A 124 -7.63 -18.99 -0.16
C HIS A 124 -8.01 -19.04 1.34
N ASP A 125 -9.19 -18.54 1.70
CA ASP A 125 -9.70 -18.42 3.09
C ASP A 125 -8.92 -17.43 3.99
N GLU A 126 -8.19 -16.51 3.38
CA GLU A 126 -7.49 -15.40 4.03
C GLU A 126 -8.10 -14.06 3.58
N ALA A 127 -8.31 -13.15 4.52
CA ALA A 127 -8.71 -11.77 4.24
C ALA A 127 -7.49 -11.00 3.70
N ASP A 128 -7.57 -10.61 2.43
CA ASP A 128 -6.50 -9.98 1.64
C ASP A 128 -6.98 -8.60 1.13
N ASP A 129 -7.53 -7.82 2.04
CA ASP A 129 -8.17 -6.53 1.75
C ASP A 129 -7.18 -5.52 1.18
N LYS A 130 -7.60 -4.82 0.13
CA LYS A 130 -6.75 -3.81 -0.53
C LYS A 130 -7.33 -2.43 -0.32
N ILE A 131 -6.64 -1.59 0.46
CA ILE A 131 -7.03 -0.20 0.66
C ILE A 131 -6.88 0.54 -0.68
N ILE A 132 -7.90 1.31 -1.05
CA ILE A 132 -7.88 2.15 -2.25
C ILE A 132 -7.67 3.59 -1.82
N SER A 133 -6.67 4.22 -2.42
CA SER A 133 -6.23 5.57 -2.06
C SER A 133 -5.78 6.36 -3.28
N VAL A 134 -5.64 7.67 -3.10
CA VAL A 134 -5.02 8.58 -4.06
C VAL A 134 -3.79 9.22 -3.43
N LEU A 135 -2.80 9.61 -4.23
CA LEU A 135 -1.69 10.43 -3.77
C LEU A 135 -2.24 11.75 -3.20
N ASP A 136 -1.97 12.03 -1.92
CA ASP A 136 -2.66 13.08 -1.16
C ASP A 136 -2.49 14.49 -1.77
N ASN A 137 -1.29 14.77 -2.29
CA ASN A 137 -0.98 16.06 -2.92
C ASN A 137 -1.19 16.08 -4.45
N ASP A 138 -1.89 15.09 -5.01
CA ASP A 138 -2.25 15.08 -6.42
C ASP A 138 -3.52 15.90 -6.67
N THR A 139 -3.35 17.08 -7.27
CA THR A 139 -4.45 17.99 -7.61
C THR A 139 -5.44 17.40 -8.61
N TYR A 140 -5.08 16.38 -9.38
CA TYR A 140 -6.01 15.73 -10.29
C TYR A 140 -7.12 14.98 -9.54
N TYR A 141 -6.81 14.45 -8.35
CA TYR A 141 -7.72 13.69 -7.51
C TYR A 141 -8.27 14.50 -6.32
N SER A 142 -8.14 15.84 -6.32
CA SER A 142 -8.54 16.69 -5.18
C SER A 142 -9.99 16.50 -4.75
N ASP A 143 -10.88 16.29 -5.73
CA ASP A 143 -12.33 16.22 -5.51
C ASP A 143 -12.83 14.80 -5.23
N ILE A 144 -11.95 13.80 -5.36
CA ILE A 144 -12.29 12.39 -5.12
C ILE A 144 -12.24 12.11 -3.62
N GLN A 145 -13.37 11.78 -3.01
CA GLN A 145 -13.47 11.49 -1.57
C GLN A 145 -13.85 10.03 -1.29
N SER A 146 -14.41 9.35 -2.29
CA SER A 146 -14.79 7.95 -2.25
C SER A 146 -14.39 7.22 -3.54
N VAL A 147 -14.24 5.91 -3.48
CA VAL A 147 -14.12 5.04 -4.67
C VAL A 147 -15.27 5.26 -5.67
N ASN A 148 -16.45 5.69 -5.21
CA ASN A 148 -17.59 6.00 -6.08
C ASN A 148 -17.41 7.29 -6.91
N ASP A 149 -16.49 8.15 -6.52
CA ASP A 149 -16.19 9.38 -7.25
C ASP A 149 -15.20 9.12 -8.41
N LEU A 150 -14.58 7.94 -8.44
CA LEU A 150 -13.61 7.57 -9.48
C LEU A 150 -14.28 7.49 -10.86
N PRO A 151 -13.56 7.87 -11.94
CA PRO A 151 -14.04 7.68 -13.30
C PRO A 151 -14.45 6.23 -13.58
N PRO A 152 -15.60 5.96 -14.24
CA PRO A 152 -16.07 4.60 -14.53
C PRO A 152 -15.15 3.75 -15.43
N VAL A 153 -14.10 4.35 -16.00
CA VAL A 153 -13.11 3.67 -16.84
C VAL A 153 -12.03 2.96 -16.02
N LEU A 154 -11.92 3.29 -14.72
CA LEU A 154 -10.99 2.68 -13.77
C LEU A 154 -11.59 1.42 -13.15
#